data_AF-I4K411-F1
#
_entry.id   AF-I4K411-F1
#
_cell.length_a   1.000
_cell.length_b   1.000
_cell.length_c   1.000
_cell.angle_alpha   90.00
_cell.angle_beta   90.00
_cell.angle_gamma   90.00
#
_symmetry.space_group_name_H-M   'P 1'
#
loop_
_entity.id
_entity.type
_entity.pdbx_description
1 polymer ?
#
loop_
_entity_poly.entity_id
_entity_poly.type
_entity_poly.pdbx_seq_one_letter_code
_entity_poly.pdbx_strand_id
1 'polypeptide(L)'
;MASRVLAIRKLTPPYDLEQLASTYGELEYLELPFGVDGITIGIGAATKPRILINSSAPATRRKFTLAHEIGHVVIPWHTGTIVSHLENREVDAAYNQMETEANRFAAELLMPSEWLRETFKAASSVEQYLRSVLTLAGASKEATFNKILRPLIQPVICVQVDSASRVLSSRRSQTAPYPPERNAEVGSETFQTDCRFESFEIDGQFYMTWTFIGRDIREVDTRPWREVFTHILNDTGMQGYLQNMNGILAAAYGKNKALDEAEICGAVIRAFKKYEMYDVVTKHHLFEQFVIKRVRELKLRG
;
A
#
# COMPACT_ATOMS: atom_id res chain seq x y z
N MET A 1 10.14 -13.21 0.45
CA MET A 1 11.37 -13.75 -0.16
C MET A 1 12.08 -12.73 -1.03
N ALA A 2 11.39 -12.06 -1.97
CA ALA A 2 12.01 -11.01 -2.79
C ALA A 2 12.74 -9.92 -1.98
N SER A 3 12.12 -9.40 -0.90
CA SER A 3 12.77 -8.45 0.01
C SER A 3 14.09 -8.97 0.61
N ARG A 4 14.18 -10.27 0.91
CA ARG A 4 15.39 -10.91 1.42
C ARG A 4 16.47 -11.04 0.33
N VAL A 5 16.08 -11.35 -0.90
CA VAL A 5 17.01 -11.37 -2.05
C VAL A 5 17.64 -9.98 -2.24
N LEU A 6 16.81 -8.94 -2.25
CA LEU A 6 17.26 -7.55 -2.39
C LEU A 6 18.18 -7.13 -1.25
N ALA A 7 17.84 -7.47 -0.01
CA ALA A 7 18.65 -7.14 1.17
C ALA A 7 20.02 -7.84 1.14
N ILE A 8 20.07 -9.15 0.85
CA ILE A 8 21.33 -9.91 0.76
C ILE A 8 22.25 -9.34 -0.32
N ARG A 9 21.67 -8.94 -1.46
CA ARG A 9 22.42 -8.39 -2.60
C ARG A 9 22.61 -6.87 -2.56
N LYS A 10 22.06 -6.20 -1.54
CA LYS A 10 22.07 -4.74 -1.36
C LYS A 10 21.56 -3.98 -2.60
N LEU A 11 20.50 -4.49 -3.21
CA LEU A 11 19.89 -3.91 -4.42
C LEU A 11 18.73 -2.97 -4.06
N THR A 12 18.68 -1.82 -4.71
CA THR A 12 17.55 -0.87 -4.65
C THR A 12 17.23 -0.38 -6.06
N PRO A 13 15.95 -0.25 -6.46
CA PRO A 13 15.62 0.23 -7.80
C PRO A 13 16.18 1.64 -8.07
N PRO A 14 16.61 1.91 -9.33
CA PRO A 14 16.68 0.97 -10.44
C PRO A 14 17.92 0.06 -10.34
N TYR A 15 17.78 -1.21 -10.73
CA TYR A 15 18.91 -2.15 -10.83
C TYR A 15 18.75 -3.04 -12.07
N ASP A 16 19.84 -3.70 -12.46
CA ASP A 16 19.87 -4.60 -13.60
C ASP A 16 19.20 -5.95 -13.26
N LEU A 17 18.00 -6.15 -13.78
CA LEU A 17 17.22 -7.37 -13.56
C LEU A 17 17.80 -8.57 -14.32
N GLU A 18 18.43 -8.36 -15.48
CA GLU A 18 19.05 -9.42 -16.26
C GLU A 18 20.30 -9.92 -15.56
N GLN A 19 21.14 -9.01 -15.07
CA GLN A 19 22.28 -9.37 -14.23
C GLN A 19 21.85 -10.17 -13.01
N LEU A 20 20.76 -9.77 -12.34
CA LEU A 20 20.21 -10.53 -11.22
C LEU A 20 19.75 -11.93 -11.66
N ALA A 21 19.03 -12.05 -12.77
CA ALA A 21 18.57 -13.33 -13.31
C ALA A 21 19.74 -14.28 -13.60
N SER A 22 20.82 -13.78 -14.21
CA SER A 22 22.03 -14.55 -14.52
C SER A 22 22.76 -15.10 -13.29
N THR A 23 22.50 -14.55 -12.09
CA THR A 23 23.01 -15.13 -10.85
C THR A 23 22.27 -16.40 -10.42
N TYR A 24 21.04 -16.58 -10.90
CA TYR A 24 20.15 -17.70 -10.54
C TYR A 24 20.04 -18.75 -11.63
N GLY A 25 20.14 -18.37 -12.91
CA GLY A 25 20.02 -19.28 -14.04
C GLY A 25 20.69 -18.76 -15.31
N GLU A 26 20.65 -19.57 -16.35
CA GLU A 26 21.06 -19.19 -17.71
C GLU A 26 19.88 -18.46 -18.38
N LEU A 27 20.06 -17.17 -18.70
CA LEU A 27 19.02 -16.32 -19.27
C LEU A 27 19.11 -16.33 -20.80
N GLU A 28 17.99 -16.63 -21.46
CA GLU A 28 17.87 -16.58 -22.91
C GLU A 28 16.57 -15.87 -23.33
N TYR A 29 16.65 -15.04 -24.37
CA TYR A 29 15.49 -14.43 -25.01
C TYR A 29 15.21 -15.14 -26.34
N LEU A 30 14.03 -15.73 -26.49
CA LEU A 30 13.65 -16.54 -27.65
C LEU A 30 12.25 -16.16 -28.12
N GLU A 31 11.94 -16.39 -29.39
CA GLU A 31 10.54 -16.35 -29.84
C GLU A 31 9.83 -17.61 -29.36
N LEU A 32 8.99 -17.47 -28.32
CA LEU A 32 8.27 -18.58 -27.74
C LEU A 32 6.92 -18.79 -28.46
N PRO A 33 6.58 -20.02 -28.88
CA PRO A 33 5.33 -20.30 -29.56
C PRO A 33 4.12 -20.26 -28.59
N PHE A 34 2.92 -20.24 -29.15
CA PHE A 34 1.64 -20.37 -28.42
C PHE A 34 1.35 -19.28 -27.37
N GLY A 35 1.97 -18.10 -27.49
CA GLY A 35 1.71 -16.98 -26.58
C GLY A 35 2.30 -17.15 -25.17
N VAL A 36 3.20 -18.11 -24.98
CA VAL A 36 3.92 -18.30 -23.72
C VAL A 36 4.80 -17.08 -23.46
N ASP A 37 4.73 -16.54 -22.25
CA ASP A 37 5.53 -15.37 -21.87
C ASP A 37 6.94 -15.77 -21.39
N GLY A 38 7.05 -16.87 -20.65
CA GLY A 38 8.28 -17.34 -20.04
C GLY A 38 8.25 -18.82 -19.65
N ILE A 39 9.43 -19.42 -19.55
CA ILE A 39 9.63 -20.82 -19.16
C ILE A 39 10.85 -20.91 -18.26
N THR A 40 10.71 -21.61 -17.13
CA THR A 40 11.85 -22.03 -16.32
C THR A 40 12.05 -23.54 -16.39
N ILE A 41 13.25 -23.98 -16.75
CA ILE A 41 13.60 -25.39 -16.93
C ILE A 41 14.69 -25.80 -15.93
N GLY A 42 14.52 -26.97 -15.31
CA GLY A 42 15.57 -27.61 -14.52
C GLY A 42 15.70 -27.09 -13.09
N ILE A 43 14.60 -26.62 -12.48
CA ILE A 43 14.64 -26.16 -11.08
C ILE A 43 14.88 -27.36 -10.16
N GLY A 44 15.94 -27.28 -9.35
CA GLY A 44 16.36 -28.35 -8.44
C GLY A 44 17.21 -29.45 -9.09
N ALA A 45 17.61 -29.28 -10.36
CA ALA A 45 18.54 -30.19 -11.04
C ALA A 45 20.00 -29.95 -10.60
N ALA A 46 20.91 -30.84 -11.03
CA ALA A 46 22.35 -30.70 -10.78
C ALA A 46 22.99 -29.51 -11.55
N THR A 47 22.34 -29.06 -12.62
CA THR A 47 22.78 -27.93 -13.45
C THR A 47 22.05 -26.65 -13.07
N LYS A 48 22.60 -25.50 -13.47
CA LYS A 48 21.87 -24.22 -13.34
C LYS A 48 20.56 -24.29 -14.12
N PRO A 49 19.46 -23.75 -13.58
CA PRO A 49 18.19 -23.68 -14.30
C PRO A 49 18.31 -22.72 -15.49
N ARG A 50 17.52 -22.96 -16.53
CA ARG A 50 17.40 -22.06 -17.68
C ARG A 50 16.14 -21.20 -17.52
N ILE A 51 16.28 -19.91 -17.78
CA ILE A 51 15.21 -18.91 -17.75
C ILE A 51 15.03 -18.41 -19.17
N LEU A 52 13.90 -18.77 -19.78
CA LEU A 52 13.57 -18.42 -21.16
C LEU A 52 12.48 -17.35 -21.14
N ILE A 53 12.72 -16.22 -21.81
CA ILE A 53 11.76 -15.11 -21.90
C ILE A 53 11.35 -14.89 -23.35
N ASN A 54 10.06 -14.69 -23.60
CA ASN A 54 9.56 -14.38 -24.93
C ASN A 54 10.10 -13.03 -25.41
N SER A 55 10.94 -13.06 -26.44
CA SER A 55 11.58 -11.89 -27.03
C SER A 55 10.58 -10.96 -27.72
N SER A 56 9.46 -11.51 -28.22
CA SER A 56 8.40 -10.79 -28.94
C SER A 56 7.49 -9.96 -28.04
N ALA A 57 7.51 -10.21 -26.72
CA ALA A 57 6.66 -9.49 -25.77
C ALA A 57 7.15 -8.04 -25.55
N PRO A 58 6.25 -7.08 -25.25
CA PRO A 58 6.63 -5.71 -24.92
C PRO A 58 7.62 -5.65 -23.74
N ALA A 59 8.51 -4.66 -23.73
CA ALA A 59 9.59 -4.56 -22.74
C ALA A 59 9.11 -4.65 -21.29
N THR A 60 8.01 -3.98 -20.94
CA THR A 60 7.44 -4.02 -19.59
C THR A 60 6.89 -5.40 -19.22
N ARG A 61 6.32 -6.13 -20.19
CA ARG A 61 5.86 -7.51 -20.00
C ARG A 61 7.05 -8.43 -19.76
N ARG A 62 8.10 -8.33 -20.60
CA ARG A 62 9.36 -9.09 -20.43
C ARG A 62 9.99 -8.88 -19.06
N LYS A 63 10.04 -7.63 -18.57
CA LYS A 63 10.55 -7.34 -17.21
C LYS A 63 9.74 -8.03 -16.11
N PHE A 64 8.41 -8.01 -16.21
CA PHE A 64 7.56 -8.70 -15.25
C PHE A 64 7.75 -10.21 -15.32
N THR A 65 7.75 -10.79 -16.52
CA THR A 65 8.00 -12.22 -16.73
C THR A 65 9.37 -12.62 -16.17
N LEU A 66 10.43 -11.86 -16.46
CA LEU A 66 11.76 -12.17 -15.91
C LEU A 66 11.77 -12.15 -14.38
N ALA A 67 11.12 -11.17 -13.75
CA ALA A 67 10.97 -11.13 -12.30
C ALA A 67 10.14 -12.30 -11.75
N HIS A 68 9.16 -12.79 -12.51
CA HIS A 68 8.33 -13.95 -12.21
C HIS A 68 9.14 -15.25 -12.29
N GLU A 69 9.89 -15.48 -13.36
CA GLU A 69 10.78 -16.65 -13.50
C GLU A 69 11.86 -16.69 -12.41
N ILE A 70 12.45 -15.54 -12.04
CA ILE A 70 13.36 -15.47 -10.88
C ILE A 70 12.64 -15.95 -9.61
N GLY A 71 11.35 -15.61 -9.46
CA GLY A 71 10.52 -16.10 -8.36
C GLY A 71 10.46 -17.63 -8.32
N HIS A 72 10.20 -18.26 -9.46
CA HIS A 72 10.21 -19.72 -9.59
C HIS A 72 11.55 -20.36 -9.25
N VAL A 73 12.67 -19.74 -9.63
CA VAL A 73 14.00 -20.27 -9.29
C VAL A 73 14.34 -20.09 -7.80
N VAL A 74 13.93 -18.97 -7.20
CA VAL A 74 14.32 -18.60 -5.83
C VAL A 74 13.46 -19.27 -4.76
N ILE A 75 12.19 -19.55 -5.04
CA ILE A 75 11.27 -20.13 -4.05
C ILE A 75 11.58 -21.63 -3.90
N PRO A 76 12.05 -22.11 -2.73
CA PRO A 76 12.67 -23.44 -2.61
C PRO A 76 11.76 -24.63 -2.92
N TRP A 77 10.45 -24.48 -2.79
CA TRP A 77 9.48 -25.54 -3.07
C TRP A 77 8.93 -25.51 -4.49
N HIS A 78 9.37 -24.55 -5.32
CA HIS A 78 9.12 -24.58 -6.75
C HIS A 78 10.18 -25.51 -7.36
N THR A 79 9.75 -26.59 -8.04
CA THR A 79 10.67 -27.60 -8.59
C THR A 79 10.20 -28.08 -9.96
N GLY A 80 11.12 -28.63 -10.76
CA GLY A 80 10.81 -29.18 -12.08
C GLY A 80 10.87 -28.15 -13.21
N THR A 81 10.01 -28.32 -14.22
CA THR A 81 9.84 -27.39 -15.35
C THR A 81 8.52 -26.67 -15.19
N ILE A 82 8.55 -25.35 -15.31
CA ILE A 82 7.39 -24.46 -15.12
C ILE A 82 7.21 -23.66 -16.40
N VAL A 83 5.97 -23.60 -16.90
CA VAL A 83 5.60 -22.90 -18.13
C VAL A 83 4.52 -21.88 -17.82
N SER A 84 4.88 -20.60 -17.81
CA SER A 84 3.96 -19.54 -17.42
C SER A 84 2.97 -19.21 -18.55
N HIS A 85 1.71 -18.95 -18.17
CA HIS A 85 0.62 -18.56 -19.08
C HIS A 85 0.21 -19.60 -20.15
N LEU A 86 0.10 -20.89 -19.78
CA LEU A 86 -0.54 -21.90 -20.64
C LEU A 86 -2.08 -21.87 -20.45
N GLU A 87 -2.85 -21.43 -21.46
CA GLU A 87 -4.32 -21.23 -21.35
C GLU A 87 -5.17 -22.51 -21.29
N ASN A 88 -4.60 -23.71 -21.20
CA ASN A 88 -5.39 -24.94 -21.22
C ASN A 88 -4.79 -26.05 -20.36
N ARG A 89 -5.44 -26.34 -19.23
CA ARG A 89 -5.76 -27.67 -18.66
C ARG A 89 -6.22 -27.51 -17.21
N GLU A 90 -6.88 -28.50 -16.64
CA GLU A 90 -7.23 -28.59 -15.22
C GLU A 90 -5.99 -28.37 -14.34
N VAL A 91 -5.71 -27.11 -13.99
CA VAL A 91 -4.51 -26.76 -13.24
C VAL A 91 -4.75 -27.11 -11.78
N ASP A 92 -3.94 -28.04 -11.26
CA ASP A 92 -3.93 -28.42 -9.84
C ASP A 92 -3.79 -27.16 -8.95
N ALA A 93 -4.49 -27.15 -7.81
CA ALA A 93 -4.44 -26.07 -6.83
C ALA A 93 -3.00 -25.74 -6.40
N ALA A 94 -2.13 -26.76 -6.36
CA ALA A 94 -0.71 -26.58 -6.07
C ALA A 94 0.01 -25.70 -7.11
N TYR A 95 -0.24 -25.90 -8.40
CA TYR A 95 0.37 -25.11 -9.47
C TYR A 95 -0.14 -23.67 -9.46
N ASN A 96 -1.45 -23.48 -9.27
CA ASN A 96 -2.04 -22.14 -9.12
C ASN A 96 -1.46 -21.36 -7.93
N GLN A 97 -1.15 -22.06 -6.84
CA GLN A 97 -0.46 -21.46 -5.70
C GLN A 97 0.96 -21.02 -6.07
N MET A 98 1.73 -21.85 -6.79
CA MET A 98 3.09 -21.51 -7.23
C MET A 98 3.11 -20.26 -8.13
N GLU A 99 2.21 -20.18 -9.10
CA GLU A 99 2.04 -19.01 -9.98
C GLU A 99 1.68 -17.74 -9.17
N THR A 100 0.79 -17.87 -8.18
CA THR A 100 0.42 -16.77 -7.29
C THR A 100 1.61 -16.29 -6.44
N GLU A 101 2.45 -17.22 -5.98
CA GLU A 101 3.66 -16.92 -5.23
C GLU A 101 4.72 -16.22 -6.09
N ALA A 102 4.93 -16.70 -7.33
CA ALA A 102 5.85 -16.10 -8.29
C ALA A 102 5.40 -14.69 -8.70
N ASN A 103 4.09 -14.48 -8.94
CA ASN A 103 3.52 -13.15 -9.20
C ASN A 103 3.74 -12.19 -8.02
N ARG A 104 3.52 -12.66 -6.78
CA ARG A 104 3.78 -11.86 -5.57
C ARG A 104 5.26 -11.56 -5.41
N PHE A 105 6.13 -12.51 -5.74
CA PHE A 105 7.58 -12.33 -5.72
C PHE A 105 7.99 -11.26 -6.74
N ALA A 106 7.55 -11.37 -7.99
CA ALA A 106 7.85 -10.42 -9.06
C ALA A 106 7.43 -9.00 -8.71
N ALA A 107 6.21 -8.83 -8.18
CA ALA A 107 5.71 -7.53 -7.75
C ALA A 107 6.56 -6.91 -6.62
N GLU A 108 7.04 -7.72 -5.68
CA GLU A 108 7.94 -7.28 -4.60
C GLU A 108 9.38 -7.06 -5.06
N LEU A 109 9.84 -7.79 -6.07
CA LEU A 109 11.14 -7.58 -6.66
C LEU A 109 11.17 -6.23 -7.39
N LEU A 110 10.26 -6.01 -8.35
CA LEU A 110 10.23 -4.80 -9.18
C LEU A 110 9.88 -3.52 -8.40
N MET A 111 9.02 -3.63 -7.40
CA MET A 111 8.58 -2.50 -6.58
C MET A 111 8.70 -2.85 -5.09
N PRO A 112 9.90 -2.83 -4.52
CA PRO A 112 10.12 -3.24 -3.14
C PRO A 112 9.35 -2.34 -2.18
N SER A 113 8.68 -2.94 -1.20
CA SER A 113 7.81 -2.21 -0.27
C SER A 113 8.57 -1.16 0.53
N GLU A 114 9.83 -1.45 0.90
CA GLU A 114 10.68 -0.49 1.62
C GLU A 114 11.12 0.68 0.74
N TRP A 115 11.54 0.38 -0.48
CA TRP A 115 11.91 1.41 -1.45
C TRP A 115 10.75 2.36 -1.76
N LEU A 116 9.52 1.83 -1.88
CA LEU A 116 8.32 2.66 -2.03
C LEU A 116 8.10 3.60 -0.83
N ARG A 117 8.31 3.13 0.40
CA ARG A 117 8.18 3.95 1.61
C ARG A 117 9.22 5.07 1.64
N GLU A 118 10.48 4.76 1.35
CA GLU A 118 11.55 5.75 1.36
C GLU A 118 11.40 6.77 0.22
N THR A 119 10.99 6.31 -0.97
CA THR A 119 10.70 7.21 -2.09
C THR A 119 9.53 8.15 -1.78
N PHE A 120 8.49 7.66 -1.08
CA PHE A 120 7.38 8.50 -0.63
C PHE A 120 7.83 9.56 0.38
N LYS A 121 8.66 9.19 1.37
CA LYS A 121 9.20 10.13 2.37
C LYS A 121 10.06 11.21 1.73
N ALA A 122 10.84 10.87 0.70
CA ALA A 122 11.71 11.80 0.00
C ALA A 122 10.96 12.73 -0.96
N ALA A 123 9.74 12.38 -1.37
CA ALA A 123 8.94 13.18 -2.28
C ALA A 123 8.22 14.32 -1.56
N SER A 124 8.16 15.51 -2.17
CA SER A 124 7.42 16.65 -1.65
C SER A 124 5.90 16.52 -1.87
N SER A 125 5.49 15.74 -2.87
CA SER A 125 4.08 15.58 -3.29
C SER A 125 3.78 14.14 -3.71
N VAL A 126 2.49 13.75 -3.69
CA VAL A 126 2.07 12.43 -4.16
C VAL A 126 2.29 12.30 -5.68
N GLU A 127 2.12 13.40 -6.41
CA GLU A 127 2.44 13.46 -7.84
C GLU A 127 3.92 13.11 -8.11
N GLN A 128 4.84 13.79 -7.42
CA GLN A 128 6.27 13.56 -7.60
C GLN A 128 6.65 12.12 -7.25
N TYR A 129 6.06 11.58 -6.17
CA TYR A 129 6.22 10.19 -5.79
C TYR A 129 5.77 9.23 -6.90
N LEU A 130 4.56 9.40 -7.43
CA LEU A 130 4.02 8.57 -8.51
C LEU A 130 4.90 8.61 -9.76
N ARG A 131 5.31 9.80 -10.20
CA ARG A 131 6.18 9.97 -11.38
C ARG A 131 7.54 9.31 -11.17
N SER A 132 8.13 9.46 -9.98
CA SER A 132 9.42 8.85 -9.64
C SER A 132 9.34 7.33 -9.69
N VAL A 133 8.30 6.73 -9.08
CA VAL A 133 8.13 5.28 -9.10
C VAL A 133 7.86 4.76 -10.51
N LEU A 134 7.00 5.42 -11.30
CA LEU A 134 6.73 5.03 -12.69
C LEU A 134 7.99 5.04 -13.56
N THR A 135 8.89 6.00 -13.30
CA THR A 135 10.17 6.12 -14.02
C THR A 135 11.14 5.01 -13.62
N LEU A 136 11.21 4.65 -12.34
CA LEU A 136 12.28 3.81 -11.79
C LEU A 136 11.92 2.32 -11.63
N ALA A 137 10.65 1.97 -11.39
CA ALA A 137 10.24 0.61 -11.05
C ALA A 137 10.29 -0.38 -12.23
N GLY A 138 10.24 0.12 -13.47
CA GLY A 138 10.19 -0.72 -14.67
C GLY A 138 8.94 -1.62 -14.79
N ALA A 139 7.90 -1.33 -14.01
CA ALA A 139 6.61 -2.03 -14.04
C ALA A 139 5.56 -1.28 -14.88
N SER A 140 4.45 -1.94 -15.20
CA SER A 140 3.35 -1.27 -15.91
C SER A 140 2.67 -0.24 -15.01
N LYS A 141 2.09 0.80 -15.62
CA LYS A 141 1.32 1.83 -14.91
C LYS A 141 0.28 1.20 -13.98
N GLU A 142 -0.51 0.26 -14.49
CA GLU A 142 -1.55 -0.43 -13.72
C GLU A 142 -0.97 -1.20 -12.51
N ALA A 143 0.11 -1.98 -12.72
CA ALA A 143 0.77 -2.70 -11.64
C ALA A 143 1.30 -1.74 -10.57
N THR A 144 1.91 -0.63 -11.00
CA THR A 144 2.38 0.43 -10.10
C THR A 144 1.23 1.00 -9.30
N PHE A 145 0.14 1.46 -9.92
CA PHE A 145 -1.02 2.00 -9.20
C PHE A 145 -1.65 1.00 -8.23
N ASN A 146 -1.66 -0.29 -8.56
CA ASN A 146 -2.19 -1.33 -7.68
C ASN A 146 -1.38 -1.51 -6.39
N LYS A 147 -0.07 -1.21 -6.43
CA LYS A 147 0.83 -1.44 -5.31
C LYS A 147 1.25 -0.18 -4.57
N ILE A 148 1.45 0.93 -5.26
CA ILE A 148 2.21 2.10 -4.82
C ILE A 148 1.80 2.70 -3.46
N LEU A 149 0.53 2.60 -3.07
CA LEU A 149 0.05 3.09 -1.77
C LEU A 149 -0.01 2.02 -0.68
N ARG A 150 -0.05 0.72 -1.04
CA ARG A 150 -0.28 -0.37 -0.08
C ARG A 150 0.80 -0.44 1.02
N PRO A 151 2.10 -0.25 0.73
CA PRO A 151 3.13 -0.26 1.75
C PRO A 151 3.14 1.01 2.61
N LEU A 152 2.49 2.09 2.20
CA LEU A 152 2.61 3.35 2.93
C LEU A 152 1.90 3.25 4.29
N ILE A 153 2.56 3.78 5.33
CA ILE A 153 1.95 3.93 6.65
C ILE A 153 1.15 5.24 6.70
N GLN A 154 1.63 6.29 6.01
CA GLN A 154 0.89 7.55 5.89
C GLN A 154 -0.51 7.28 5.29
N PRO A 155 -1.59 7.81 5.87
CA PRO A 155 -2.92 7.65 5.30
C PRO A 155 -3.02 8.50 4.02
N VAL A 156 -3.08 7.83 2.87
CA VAL A 156 -3.16 8.44 1.54
C VAL A 156 -4.26 7.76 0.74
N ILE A 157 -5.07 8.55 0.07
CA ILE A 157 -6.01 8.10 -0.96
C ILE A 157 -5.58 8.70 -2.29
N CYS A 158 -5.61 7.90 -3.35
CA CYS A 158 -5.43 8.33 -4.73
C CYS A 158 -6.58 7.76 -5.54
N VAL A 159 -7.28 8.63 -6.27
CA VAL A 159 -8.36 8.26 -7.17
C VAL A 159 -8.07 8.75 -8.56
N GLN A 160 -8.44 7.95 -9.55
CA GLN A 160 -8.51 8.36 -10.95
C GLN A 160 -9.91 8.89 -11.22
N VAL A 161 -10.03 10.01 -11.94
CA VAL A 161 -11.31 10.66 -12.23
C VAL A 161 -11.53 10.88 -13.72
N ASP A 162 -12.80 11.01 -14.12
CA ASP A 162 -13.19 11.48 -15.45
C ASP A 162 -13.12 13.03 -15.55
N SER A 163 -13.50 13.57 -16.70
CA SER A 163 -13.52 15.03 -16.94
C SER A 163 -14.55 15.79 -16.10
N ALA A 164 -15.49 15.10 -15.45
CA ALA A 164 -16.48 15.67 -14.54
C ALA A 164 -16.11 15.38 -13.07
N SER A 165 -14.84 15.05 -12.79
CA SER A 165 -14.35 14.72 -11.45
C SER A 165 -15.06 13.53 -10.81
N ARG A 166 -15.58 12.58 -11.60
CA ARG A 166 -16.21 11.37 -11.08
C ARG A 166 -15.21 10.22 -11.00
N VAL A 167 -15.27 9.48 -9.89
CA VAL A 167 -14.33 8.40 -9.59
C VAL A 167 -14.43 7.25 -10.59
N LEU A 168 -13.33 6.97 -11.29
CA LEU A 168 -13.17 5.80 -12.15
C LEU A 168 -12.60 4.62 -11.37
N SER A 169 -11.56 4.86 -10.57
CA SER A 169 -10.92 3.86 -9.74
C SER A 169 -10.23 4.48 -8.52
N SER A 170 -10.10 3.72 -7.44
CA SER A 170 -9.58 4.21 -6.16
C SER A 170 -8.48 3.30 -5.61
N ARG A 171 -7.46 3.88 -5.00
CA ARG A 171 -6.39 3.21 -4.26
C ARG A 171 -6.18 3.92 -2.94
N ARG A 172 -5.78 3.16 -1.92
CA ARG A 172 -5.50 3.72 -0.60
C ARG A 172 -4.38 2.98 0.11
N SER A 173 -3.72 3.67 1.04
CA SER A 173 -2.88 3.02 2.02
C SER A 173 -3.73 2.30 3.08
N GLN A 174 -3.09 1.43 3.86
CA GLN A 174 -3.82 0.58 4.81
C GLN A 174 -4.54 1.41 5.90
N THR A 175 -3.89 2.46 6.38
CA THR A 175 -4.33 3.35 7.47
C THR A 175 -5.38 4.37 7.02
N ALA A 176 -5.39 4.72 5.72
CA ALA A 176 -6.36 5.63 5.12
C ALA A 176 -7.83 5.24 5.38
N PRO A 177 -8.75 6.23 5.42
CA PRO A 177 -10.18 5.97 5.44
C PRO A 177 -10.64 5.26 4.15
N TYR A 178 -11.91 4.89 4.10
CA TYR A 178 -12.48 4.33 2.88
C TYR A 178 -12.49 5.40 1.78
N PRO A 179 -12.12 5.03 0.55
CA PRO A 179 -12.13 5.97 -0.55
C PRO A 179 -13.57 6.22 -1.02
N PRO A 180 -13.80 7.30 -1.78
CA PRO A 180 -15.09 7.54 -2.41
C PRO A 180 -15.46 6.40 -3.36
N GLU A 181 -16.77 6.16 -3.49
CA GLU A 181 -17.31 5.10 -4.35
C GLU A 181 -17.14 5.45 -5.84
N ARG A 182 -17.22 4.43 -6.69
CA ARG A 182 -17.16 4.62 -8.15
C ARG A 182 -18.31 5.51 -8.61
N ASN A 183 -18.04 6.40 -9.54
CA ASN A 183 -18.93 7.43 -10.08
C ASN A 183 -19.33 8.55 -9.11
N ALA A 184 -18.85 8.54 -7.85
CA ALA A 184 -19.03 9.68 -6.96
C ALA A 184 -18.25 10.89 -7.49
N GLU A 185 -18.86 12.07 -7.43
CA GLU A 185 -18.18 13.34 -7.70
C GLU A 185 -17.26 13.68 -6.52
N VAL A 186 -16.03 14.05 -6.82
CA VAL A 186 -15.00 14.32 -5.82
C VAL A 186 -14.27 15.63 -6.10
N GLY A 187 -13.73 16.22 -5.05
CA GLY A 187 -13.06 17.51 -5.04
C GLY A 187 -12.24 17.70 -3.77
N SER A 188 -11.70 18.91 -3.60
CA SER A 188 -10.88 19.24 -2.43
C SER A 188 -11.60 19.03 -1.09
N GLU A 189 -12.93 19.19 -1.11
CA GLU A 189 -13.87 19.16 0.00
C GLU A 189 -14.47 17.78 0.29
N THR A 190 -14.12 16.75 -0.50
CA THR A 190 -14.63 15.38 -0.33
C THR A 190 -14.41 14.83 1.08
N PHE A 191 -13.33 15.24 1.75
CA PHE A 191 -13.06 14.86 3.14
C PHE A 191 -13.09 16.09 4.04
N GLN A 192 -13.96 16.07 5.07
CA GLN A 192 -14.10 17.14 6.07
C GLN A 192 -12.97 17.21 7.11
N THR A 193 -11.85 16.53 6.84
CA THR A 193 -10.74 16.33 7.78
C THR A 193 -9.48 16.94 7.22
N ASP A 194 -8.62 17.46 8.11
CA ASP A 194 -7.33 18.04 7.72
C ASP A 194 -6.53 17.06 6.85
N CYS A 195 -6.43 17.40 5.57
CA CYS A 195 -5.69 16.65 4.58
C CYS A 195 -5.11 17.60 3.54
N ARG A 196 -3.96 17.21 3.00
CA ARG A 196 -3.38 17.86 1.82
C ARG A 196 -4.03 17.28 0.58
N PHE A 197 -4.70 18.13 -0.18
CA PHE A 197 -5.28 17.80 -1.47
C PHE A 197 -4.31 18.12 -2.60
N GLU A 198 -4.22 17.22 -3.59
CA GLU A 198 -3.47 17.44 -4.83
C GLU A 198 -4.31 16.92 -6.01
N SER A 199 -4.28 17.63 -7.13
CA SER A 199 -4.86 17.19 -8.41
C SER A 199 -3.83 17.33 -9.53
N PHE A 200 -3.64 16.28 -10.32
CA PHE A 200 -2.61 16.25 -11.36
C PHE A 200 -2.95 15.27 -12.49
N GLU A 201 -2.21 15.36 -13.59
CA GLU A 201 -2.38 14.52 -14.78
C GLU A 201 -1.14 13.65 -15.04
N ILE A 202 -1.33 12.36 -15.30
CA ILE A 202 -0.27 11.44 -15.76
C ILE A 202 -0.74 10.72 -17.02
N ASP A 203 -0.08 10.96 -18.15
CA ASP A 203 -0.39 10.41 -19.49
C ASP A 203 -1.87 10.55 -19.88
N GLY A 204 -2.43 11.76 -19.83
CA GLY A 204 -3.83 11.99 -20.21
C GLY A 204 -4.86 11.46 -19.21
N GLN A 205 -4.43 10.97 -18.03
CA GLN A 205 -5.32 10.50 -16.97
C GLN A 205 -5.26 11.44 -15.77
N PHE A 206 -6.41 11.85 -15.26
CA PHE A 206 -6.54 12.75 -14.13
C PHE A 206 -6.60 11.98 -12.81
N TYR A 207 -5.86 12.49 -11.84
CA TYR A 207 -5.79 11.93 -10.49
C TYR A 207 -6.04 13.00 -9.45
N MET A 208 -6.71 12.60 -8.38
CA MET A 208 -6.88 13.40 -7.16
C MET A 208 -6.37 12.60 -5.97
N THR A 209 -5.70 13.28 -5.05
CA THR A 209 -5.14 12.63 -3.86
C THR A 209 -5.45 13.42 -2.60
N TRP A 210 -5.65 12.69 -1.51
CA TRP A 210 -5.79 13.24 -0.17
C TRP A 210 -4.79 12.55 0.74
N THR A 211 -3.81 13.31 1.22
CA THR A 211 -2.86 12.88 2.23
C THR A 211 -3.35 13.39 3.57
N PHE A 212 -3.87 12.51 4.41
CA PHE A 212 -4.39 12.91 5.72
C PHE A 212 -3.22 13.21 6.63
N ILE A 213 -3.32 14.32 7.35
CA ILE A 213 -2.26 14.79 8.25
C ILE A 213 -2.65 14.36 9.67
N GLY A 214 -1.67 13.99 10.48
CA GLY A 214 -1.82 13.82 11.92
C GLY A 214 -2.28 15.11 12.61
N ARG A 215 -2.57 14.99 13.91
CA ARG A 215 -2.91 16.11 14.78
C ARG A 215 -1.89 16.15 15.92
N ASP A 216 -1.00 17.14 15.88
CA ASP A 216 -0.13 17.41 17.03
C ASP A 216 -0.96 18.11 18.12
N ILE A 217 -1.05 17.48 19.29
CA ILE A 217 -1.87 17.94 20.40
C ILE A 217 -0.96 18.20 21.59
N ARG A 218 -0.86 19.46 21.99
CA ARG A 218 -0.19 19.82 23.23
C ARG A 218 -1.06 19.43 24.42
N GLU A 219 -0.58 18.49 25.23
CA GLU A 219 -1.20 18.15 26.51
C GLU A 219 -0.99 19.29 27.51
N VAL A 220 -2.10 19.86 28.00
CA VAL A 220 -2.10 20.95 28.99
C VAL A 220 -2.97 20.63 30.21
N ASP A 221 -3.95 19.74 30.05
CA ASP A 221 -4.78 19.29 31.16
C ASP A 221 -3.98 18.33 32.06
N THR A 222 -4.04 18.46 33.37
CA THR A 222 -3.29 17.61 34.32
C THR A 222 -4.08 16.37 34.76
N ARG A 223 -5.39 16.33 34.52
CA ARG A 223 -6.25 15.23 34.95
C ARG A 223 -5.98 13.96 34.13
N PRO A 224 -6.21 12.76 34.69
CA PRO A 224 -6.21 11.52 33.92
C PRO A 224 -7.25 11.53 32.80
N TRP A 225 -7.00 10.77 31.72
CA TRP A 225 -7.91 10.70 30.57
C TRP A 225 -9.34 10.33 30.95
N ARG A 226 -9.53 9.47 31.97
CA ARG A 226 -10.85 9.03 32.44
C ARG A 226 -11.67 10.18 33.00
N GLU A 227 -11.04 11.05 33.79
CA GLU A 227 -11.72 12.21 34.38
C GLU A 227 -12.07 13.24 33.31
N VAL A 228 -11.13 13.53 32.40
CA VAL A 228 -11.37 14.41 31.26
C VAL A 228 -12.53 13.87 30.42
N PHE A 229 -12.54 12.57 30.13
CA PHE A 229 -13.59 11.98 29.30
C PHE A 229 -14.95 11.99 30.01
N THR A 230 -15.02 11.58 31.28
CA THR A 230 -16.27 11.65 32.06
C THR A 230 -16.82 13.08 32.12
N HIS A 231 -15.95 14.09 32.26
CA HIS A 231 -16.36 15.49 32.23
C HIS A 231 -17.02 15.86 30.88
N ILE A 232 -16.36 15.51 29.76
CA ILE A 232 -16.93 15.74 28.41
C ILE A 232 -18.30 15.08 28.27
N LEU A 233 -18.45 13.83 28.73
CA LEU A 233 -19.71 13.10 28.63
C LEU A 233 -20.82 13.72 29.47
N ASN A 234 -20.48 14.30 30.63
CA ASN A 234 -21.44 15.00 31.46
C ASN A 234 -21.90 16.31 30.82
N ASP A 235 -20.97 17.09 30.28
CA ASP A 235 -21.27 18.38 29.64
C ASP A 235 -22.08 18.21 28.34
N THR A 236 -21.88 17.09 27.64
CA THR A 236 -22.54 16.80 26.36
C THR A 236 -23.78 15.91 26.48
N GLY A 237 -24.10 15.39 27.68
CA GLY A 237 -25.20 14.44 27.88
C GLY A 237 -25.02 13.07 27.20
N MET A 238 -23.77 12.67 26.94
CA MET A 238 -23.40 11.49 26.15
C MET A 238 -22.96 10.28 27.00
N GLN A 239 -23.28 10.26 28.30
CA GLN A 239 -22.80 9.22 29.23
C GLN A 239 -23.14 7.79 28.78
N GLY A 240 -24.31 7.60 28.16
CA GLY A 240 -24.75 6.30 27.65
C GLY A 240 -23.90 5.72 26.50
N TYR A 241 -23.04 6.54 25.88
CA TYR A 241 -22.21 6.15 24.73
C TYR A 241 -20.74 5.89 25.09
N LEU A 242 -20.39 5.88 26.38
CA LEU A 242 -19.04 5.66 26.89
C LEU A 242 -18.34 4.44 26.27
N GLN A 243 -19.03 3.29 26.22
CA GLN A 243 -18.47 2.06 25.67
C GLN A 243 -18.24 2.16 24.16
N ASN A 244 -19.19 2.72 23.42
CA ASN A 244 -19.11 2.88 21.96
C ASN A 244 -17.92 3.75 21.57
N MET A 245 -17.75 4.90 22.22
CA MET A 245 -16.65 5.83 21.94
C MET A 245 -15.29 5.27 22.33
N ASN A 246 -15.20 4.53 23.44
CA ASN A 246 -13.98 3.78 23.77
C ASN A 246 -13.65 2.73 22.71
N GLY A 247 -14.67 2.04 22.17
CA GLY A 247 -14.52 1.09 21.06
C GLY A 247 -13.99 1.76 19.79
N ILE A 248 -14.54 2.92 19.42
CA ILE A 248 -14.09 3.71 18.26
C ILE A 248 -12.61 4.10 18.42
N LEU A 249 -12.24 4.64 19.58
CA LEU A 249 -10.85 5.02 19.84
C LEU A 249 -9.91 3.81 19.82
N ALA A 250 -10.27 2.72 20.49
CA ALA A 250 -9.45 1.51 20.54
C ALA A 250 -9.26 0.89 19.15
N ALA A 251 -10.32 0.86 18.33
CA ALA A 251 -10.24 0.38 16.95
C ALA A 251 -9.34 1.28 16.08
N ALA A 252 -9.49 2.61 16.20
CA ALA A 252 -8.64 3.57 15.50
C ALA A 252 -7.17 3.44 15.95
N TYR A 253 -6.91 3.31 17.24
CA TYR A 253 -5.57 3.07 17.79
C TYR A 253 -4.99 1.76 17.24
N GLY A 254 -5.72 0.65 17.34
CA GLY A 254 -5.25 -0.68 16.93
C GLY A 254 -4.83 -0.72 15.45
N LYS A 255 -5.58 -0.04 14.57
CA LYS A 255 -5.25 0.08 13.15
C LYS A 255 -4.00 0.92 12.87
N ASN A 256 -3.69 1.88 13.74
CA ASN A 256 -2.68 2.92 13.51
C ASN A 256 -1.51 2.86 14.51
N LYS A 257 -1.41 1.84 15.37
CA LYS A 257 -0.42 1.75 16.47
C LYS A 257 1.04 1.86 16.05
N ALA A 258 1.36 1.59 14.77
CA ALA A 258 2.70 1.70 14.20
C ALA A 258 3.09 3.13 13.78
N LEU A 259 2.14 4.08 13.82
CA LEU A 259 2.36 5.49 13.50
C LEU A 259 2.90 6.27 14.71
N ASP A 260 3.41 7.47 14.44
CA ASP A 260 3.72 8.43 15.48
C ASP A 260 2.46 8.87 16.24
N GLU A 261 2.66 9.56 17.37
CA GLU A 261 1.58 10.00 18.24
C GLU A 261 0.59 10.96 17.54
N ALA A 262 1.09 11.90 16.74
CA ALA A 262 0.28 12.89 16.07
C ALA A 262 -0.63 12.23 15.02
N GLU A 263 -0.10 11.30 14.23
CA GLU A 263 -0.85 10.54 13.23
C GLU A 263 -1.94 9.68 13.87
N ILE A 264 -1.66 9.03 15.01
CA ILE A 264 -2.67 8.29 15.75
C ILE A 264 -3.77 9.22 16.27
N CYS A 265 -3.40 10.38 16.83
CA CYS A 265 -4.37 11.36 17.31
C CYS A 265 -5.27 11.85 16.17
N GLY A 266 -4.68 12.18 15.01
CA GLY A 266 -5.42 12.52 13.81
C GLY A 266 -6.38 11.40 13.38
N ALA A 267 -5.93 10.14 13.38
CA ALA A 267 -6.76 9.00 13.03
C ALA A 267 -7.94 8.79 13.99
N VAL A 268 -7.74 8.99 15.29
CA VAL A 268 -8.80 8.93 16.30
C VAL A 268 -9.82 10.04 16.05
N ILE A 269 -9.38 11.30 15.89
CA ILE A 269 -10.29 12.42 15.61
C ILE A 269 -11.11 12.16 14.34
N ARG A 270 -10.47 11.69 13.27
CA ARG A 270 -11.16 11.30 12.02
C ARG A 270 -12.18 10.19 12.24
N ALA A 271 -11.92 9.22 13.12
CA ALA A 271 -12.85 8.14 13.40
C ALA A 271 -14.11 8.64 14.12
N PHE A 272 -13.98 9.59 15.05
CA PHE A 272 -15.13 10.21 15.72
C PHE A 272 -15.95 11.08 14.76
N LYS A 273 -15.31 11.89 13.91
CA LYS A 273 -15.98 12.77 12.93
C LYS A 273 -16.85 12.03 11.89
N LYS A 274 -16.76 10.71 11.78
CA LYS A 274 -17.65 9.90 10.92
C LYS A 274 -19.09 9.82 11.44
N TYR A 275 -19.29 10.10 12.72
CA TYR A 275 -20.58 9.95 13.38
C TYR A 275 -21.06 11.33 13.79
N GLU A 276 -22.00 11.91 13.03
CA GLU A 276 -22.55 13.24 13.29
C GLU A 276 -23.11 13.37 14.72
N MET A 277 -23.65 12.29 15.28
CA MET A 277 -24.11 12.26 16.67
C MET A 277 -23.01 12.61 17.70
N TYR A 278 -21.73 12.41 17.38
CA TYR A 278 -20.60 12.74 18.26
C TYR A 278 -20.02 14.13 18.00
N ASP A 279 -20.66 14.97 17.17
CA ASP A 279 -20.22 16.35 16.93
C ASP A 279 -20.14 17.17 18.21
N VAL A 280 -21.10 16.99 19.12
CA VAL A 280 -21.10 17.69 20.43
C VAL A 280 -19.88 17.32 21.28
N VAL A 281 -19.39 16.08 21.15
CA VAL A 281 -18.19 15.58 21.83
C VAL A 281 -16.93 16.08 21.13
N THR A 282 -16.86 15.98 19.80
CA THR A 282 -15.66 16.37 19.03
C THR A 282 -15.40 17.87 19.03
N LYS A 283 -16.46 18.68 19.17
CA LYS A 283 -16.38 20.15 19.30
C LYS A 283 -16.08 20.60 20.74
N HIS A 284 -16.10 19.69 21.72
CA HIS A 284 -15.81 20.02 23.11
C HIS A 284 -14.34 20.45 23.27
N HIS A 285 -14.08 21.52 24.02
CA HIS A 285 -12.74 22.10 24.18
C HIS A 285 -11.71 21.15 24.81
N LEU A 286 -12.16 20.13 25.56
CA LEU A 286 -11.32 19.08 26.15
C LEU A 286 -11.15 17.83 25.28
N PHE A 287 -11.81 17.74 24.12
CA PHE A 287 -11.81 16.50 23.32
C PHE A 287 -10.40 16.08 22.89
N GLU A 288 -9.60 17.03 22.39
CA GLU A 288 -8.22 16.75 22.01
C GLU A 288 -7.37 16.31 23.21
N GLN A 289 -7.62 16.85 24.41
CA GLN A 289 -6.94 16.43 25.65
C GLN A 289 -7.29 14.99 26.02
N PHE A 290 -8.55 14.57 25.83
CA PHE A 290 -8.94 13.17 25.97
C PHE A 290 -8.19 12.28 24.96
N VAL A 291 -8.16 12.66 23.69
CA VAL A 291 -7.52 11.88 22.61
C VAL A 291 -6.03 11.66 22.91
N ILE A 292 -5.26 12.73 23.14
CA ILE A 292 -3.80 12.63 23.36
C ILE A 292 -3.46 11.77 24.58
N LYS A 293 -4.16 11.98 25.70
CA LYS A 293 -3.93 11.23 26.93
C LYS A 293 -4.25 9.75 26.75
N ARG A 294 -5.34 9.44 26.04
CA ARG A 294 -5.74 8.06 25.81
C ARG A 294 -4.78 7.36 24.85
N VAL A 295 -4.32 8.04 23.80
CA VAL A 295 -3.32 7.50 22.86
C VAL A 295 -2.00 7.20 23.58
N ARG A 296 -1.51 8.11 24.43
CA ARG A 296 -0.30 7.91 25.25
C ARG A 296 -0.43 6.70 26.17
N GLU A 297 -1.56 6.58 26.88
CA GLU A 297 -1.80 5.45 27.77
C GLU A 297 -1.80 4.11 27.02
N LEU A 298 -2.40 4.06 25.83
CA LEU A 298 -2.40 2.86 24.99
C LEU A 298 -1.01 2.52 24.44
N LYS A 299 -0.19 3.52 24.11
CA LYS A 299 1.21 3.32 23.70
C LYS A 299 2.09 2.75 24.81
N LEU A 300 1.85 3.13 26.07
CA LEU A 300 2.60 2.60 27.21
C LEU A 300 2.25 1.14 27.56
N ARG A 301 1.09 0.65 27.10
CA ARG A 301 0.56 -0.68 27.43
C ARG A 301 0.87 -1.77 26.40
N GLY A 302 1.30 -1.39 25.20
CA GLY A 302 1.54 -2.30 24.06
C GLY A 302 3.00 -2.35 23.67
#